data_AF-A0A0S7ZSG4-F1
#
_entry.id   AF-A0A0S7ZSG4-F1
#
_cell.length_a   1.000
_cell.length_b   1.000
_cell.length_c   1.000
_cell.angle_alpha   90.00
_cell.angle_beta   90.00
_cell.angle_gamma   90.00
#
_symmetry.space_group_name_H-M   'P 1'
#
loop_
_entity.id
_entity.type
_entity.pdbx_description
1 polymer ?
#
loop_
_entity_poly.entity_id
_entity_poly.type
_entity_poly.pdbx_seq_one_letter_code
_entity_poly.pdbx_strand_id
1 'polypeptide(L)' 'LGDNAALIINGDTLRRARTFSEVPIGTGFWYENSNGLAEIAVNQGRAAGAYNIEVGDAVYIER' A
#
# COMPACT_ATOMS: atom_id res chain seq x y z
N LEU A 1 10.92 -3.26 -4.09
CA LEU A 1 11.09 -3.81 -2.71
C LEU A 1 11.20 -5.33 -2.63
N GLY A 2 10.86 -6.05 -3.70
CA GLY A 2 10.72 -7.52 -3.71
C GLY A 2 9.25 -7.92 -3.69
N ASP A 3 8.92 -9.10 -4.22
CA ASP A 3 7.52 -9.53 -4.38
C ASP A 3 6.83 -9.89 -3.06
N ASN A 4 7.61 -10.27 -2.04
CA ASN A 4 7.11 -10.68 -0.73
C ASN A 4 7.14 -9.56 0.32
N ALA A 5 7.63 -8.38 -0.02
CA ALA A 5 7.71 -7.28 0.94
C ALA A 5 6.31 -6.76 1.30
N ALA A 6 6.11 -6.45 2.57
CA ALA A 6 4.95 -5.74 3.07
C ALA A 6 5.34 -4.34 3.54
N LEU A 7 4.41 -3.40 3.41
CA LEU A 7 4.54 -2.07 4.01
C LEU A 7 3.73 -2.02 5.28
N ILE A 8 4.30 -1.44 6.33
CA ILE A 8 3.61 -1.18 7.58
C ILE A 8 3.42 0.33 7.72
N ILE A 9 2.17 0.76 7.89
CA ILE A 9 1.76 2.14 8.08
C ILE A 9 0.76 2.23 9.23
N ASN A 10 0.97 3.11 10.20
CA ASN A 10 0.05 3.28 11.34
C ASN A 10 -0.41 1.97 12.03
N GLY A 11 0.39 0.90 11.96
CA GLY A 11 0.06 -0.43 12.50
C GLY A 11 -0.61 -1.39 11.51
N ASP A 12 -1.09 -0.90 10.36
CA ASP A 12 -1.64 -1.72 9.28
C ASP A 12 -0.55 -2.29 8.39
N THR A 13 -0.73 -3.56 7.99
CA THR A 13 0.18 -4.25 7.08
C THR A 13 -0.44 -4.37 5.69
N LEU A 14 0.22 -3.79 4.71
CA LEU A 14 -0.19 -3.81 3.30
C LEU A 14 0.69 -4.77 2.53
N ARG A 15 0.07 -5.82 1.98
CA ARG A 15 0.75 -6.75 1.06
C ARG A 15 0.85 -6.16 -0.34
N ARG A 16 1.81 -6.66 -1.10
CA ARG A 16 1.97 -6.28 -2.50
C ARG A 16 0.83 -6.84 -3.34
N ALA A 17 0.30 -6.02 -4.24
CA ALA A 17 -0.46 -6.47 -5.40
C ALA A 17 0.02 -5.69 -6.64
N ARG A 18 -0.13 -6.25 -7.83
CA ARG A 18 0.33 -5.62 -9.09
C ARG A 18 -0.73 -4.75 -9.72
N THR A 19 -2.01 -5.07 -9.49
CA THR A 19 -3.14 -4.31 -10.02
C THR A 19 -4.26 -4.24 -8.98
N PHE A 20 -5.14 -3.25 -9.14
CA PHE A 20 -6.32 -3.09 -8.29
C PHE A 20 -7.24 -4.31 -8.29
N SER A 21 -7.33 -5.05 -9.39
CA SER A 21 -8.20 -6.23 -9.51
C SER A 21 -7.67 -7.48 -8.82
N GLU A 22 -6.41 -7.49 -8.37
CA GLU A 22 -5.83 -8.61 -7.63
C GLU A 22 -6.31 -8.67 -6.16
N VAL A 23 -6.99 -7.63 -5.67
CA VAL A 23 -7.52 -7.57 -4.31
C VAL A 23 -9.01 -7.18 -4.28
N PRO A 24 -9.78 -7.57 -3.26
CA PRO A 24 -11.17 -7.14 -3.10
C PRO A 24 -11.32 -5.61 -3.00
N ILE A 25 -12.49 -5.10 -3.37
CA ILE A 25 -12.84 -3.67 -3.17
C ILE A 25 -12.66 -3.28 -1.71
N GLY A 26 -12.09 -2.10 -1.47
CA GLY A 26 -11.79 -1.59 -0.13
C GLY A 26 -10.53 -2.17 0.50
N THR A 27 -9.86 -3.13 -0.14
CA THR A 27 -8.60 -3.68 0.36
C THR A 27 -7.44 -2.75 0.03
N GLY A 28 -6.65 -2.39 1.04
CA GLY A 28 -5.38 -1.70 0.82
C GLY A 28 -4.24 -2.63 0.46
N PHE A 29 -3.36 -2.13 -0.38
CA PHE A 29 -2.20 -2.83 -0.88
C PHE A 29 -1.13 -1.81 -1.27
N TRP A 30 0.06 -2.30 -1.58
CA TRP A 30 1.06 -1.47 -2.26
C TRP A 30 1.46 -2.08 -3.60
N TYR A 31 1.87 -1.22 -4.53
CA TYR A 31 2.40 -1.62 -5.83
C TYR A 31 3.54 -0.70 -6.23
N GLU A 32 4.31 -1.09 -7.25
CA GLU A 32 5.31 -0.20 -7.83
C GLU A 32 4.65 0.64 -8.92
N ASN A 33 4.64 1.96 -8.75
CA ASN A 33 4.04 2.86 -9.71
C ASN A 33 4.97 3.17 -10.90
N SER A 34 4.51 3.98 -11.85
CA SER A 34 5.25 4.32 -13.07
C SER A 34 6.56 5.07 -12.83
N ASN A 35 6.81 5.55 -11.61
CA ASN A 35 8.05 6.21 -11.23
C ASN A 35 9.04 5.27 -10.53
N GLY A 36 8.73 3.98 -10.41
CA GLY A 36 9.54 3.01 -9.66
C GLY A 36 9.46 3.17 -8.15
N LEU A 37 8.43 3.86 -7.64
CA LEU A 37 8.21 4.06 -6.21
C LEU A 37 7.15 3.09 -5.67
N ALA A 38 7.26 2.72 -4.41
CA ALA A 38 6.20 1.99 -3.72
C ALA A 38 5.04 2.94 -3.42
N GLU A 39 3.87 2.67 -3.99
CA GLU A 39 2.65 3.44 -3.82
C GLU A 39 1.64 2.66 -2.98
N ILE A 40 1.01 3.35 -2.04
CA ILE A 40 -0.02 2.79 -1.16
C ILE A 40 -1.39 3.16 -1.73
N ALA A 41 -2.21 2.14 -1.98
CA ALA A 41 -3.50 2.30 -2.62
C ALA A 41 -4.58 1.45 -1.94
N VAL A 42 -5.85 1.79 -2.21
CA VAL A 42 -7.02 1.00 -1.83
C VAL A 42 -7.83 0.72 -3.09
N ASN A 43 -8.20 -0.53 -3.33
CA ASN A 43 -9.05 -0.85 -4.48
C ASN A 43 -10.38 -0.11 -4.41
N GLN A 44 -10.61 0.81 -5.36
CA GLN A 44 -11.76 1.72 -5.41
C GLN A 44 -11.95 2.54 -4.12
N GLY A 45 -10.86 2.96 -3.49
CA GLY A 45 -10.91 3.78 -2.27
C GLY A 45 -9.74 4.76 -2.16
N ARG A 46 -9.74 5.54 -1.08
CA ARG A 46 -8.69 6.52 -0.76
C ARG A 46 -7.86 6.03 0.43
N ALA A 47 -6.61 5.65 0.17
CA ALA A 47 -5.70 5.15 1.21
C ALA A 47 -5.50 6.13 2.37
N ALA A 48 -5.32 7.42 2.08
CA ALA A 48 -5.14 8.46 3.11
C ALA A 48 -6.24 8.46 4.17
N GLY A 49 -7.51 8.30 3.74
CA GLY A 49 -8.64 8.24 4.67
C GLY A 49 -8.80 6.86 5.32
N ALA A 50 -8.54 5.79 4.57
CA ALA A 50 -8.68 4.41 5.07
C ALA A 50 -7.66 4.06 6.16
N TYR A 51 -6.44 4.60 6.06
CA TYR A 51 -5.32 4.31 6.96
C TYR A 51 -4.88 5.50 7.82
N ASN A 52 -5.63 6.61 7.75
CA ASN A 52 -5.32 7.86 8.45
C ASN A 52 -3.85 8.30 8.27
N ILE A 53 -3.38 8.27 7.01
CA ILE A 53 -2.01 8.63 6.65
C ILE A 53 -1.95 9.96 5.89
N GLU A 54 -0.86 10.69 6.09
CA GLU A 54 -0.51 11.91 5.38
C GLU A 54 0.96 11.93 4.94
N VAL A 55 1.32 12.97 4.16
CA VAL A 55 2.71 13.13 3.71
C VAL A 55 3.60 13.44 4.91
N GLY A 56 4.66 12.65 5.08
CA GLY A 56 5.58 12.76 6.21
C GLY A 56 5.46 11.61 7.21
N ASP A 57 4.38 10.83 7.15
CA ASP A 57 4.22 9.65 7.99
C ASP A 57 5.28 8.58 7.68
N ALA A 58 5.68 7.87 8.74
CA ALA A 58 6.65 6.80 8.62
C ALA A 58 6.04 5.58 7.91
N VAL A 59 6.82 4.99 7.01
CA VAL A 59 6.53 3.71 6.37
C VAL A 59 7.64 2.74 6.71
N TYR A 60 7.29 1.58 7.25
CA TYR A 60 8.24 0.52 7.53
C TYR A 60 8.12 -0.60 6.50
N ILE A 61 9.21 -1.31 6.27
CA ILE A 61 9.26 -2.42 5.33
C ILE A 61 9.49 -3.71 6.11
N GLU A 62 8.60 -4.68 5.93
CA GLU A 62 8.76 -6.05 6.40
C GLU A 62 9.09 -6.96 5.20
N ARG A 63 10.02 -7.90 5.37
CA ARG A 63 10.51 -8.81 4.33
C ARG A 63 10.45 -10.26 4.76
#